data_AF-A0A6C2TZB5-F1
#
_entry.id   AF-A0A6C2TZB5-F1
#
_cell.length_a   1.000
_cell.length_b   1.000
_cell.length_c   1.000
_cell.angle_alpha   90.00
_cell.angle_beta   90.00
_cell.angle_gamma   90.00
#
_symmetry.space_group_name_H-M   'P 1'
#
loop_
_entity.id
_entity.type
_entity.pdbx_description
1 polymer ?
#
loop_
_entity_poly.entity_id
_entity_poly.type
_entity_poly.pdbx_seq_one_letter_code
_entity_poly.pdbx_strand_id
1 'polypeptide(L)'
;MPLFSALMNDSLKAYVEQYVELETGLQELVLMQCASLCAQCTSVCCDAVICREAIESPFLKQVHQQADLFDEQEGFLTPTGCRLKKGRPSVCYEYFCDNQFFYQSDDRHAGILQILGSLLFHATRNAQGETPLLEIMQEEELDRLDFQRLEEQMKESLQALETIRSFYRNGTLPEHSRIALKRIHIHTEFDTPAESSAHHYPG
;
A
#
# COMPACT_ATOMS: atom_id res chain seq x y z
N MET A 1 -31.04 -1.89 23.73
CA MET A 1 -30.18 -1.70 22.55
C MET A 1 -29.25 -0.55 22.87
N PRO A 2 -27.97 -0.79 23.20
CA PRO A 2 -27.07 0.31 23.47
C PRO A 2 -26.57 0.90 22.15
N LEU A 3 -26.66 2.22 22.07
CA LEU A 3 -26.04 3.09 21.07
C LEU A 3 -24.51 3.01 21.24
N PHE A 4 -23.85 2.06 20.57
CA PHE A 4 -22.38 2.03 20.44
C PHE A 4 -21.96 2.73 19.15
N SER A 5 -22.21 4.03 19.06
CA SER A 5 -21.68 4.85 17.98
C SER A 5 -21.15 6.16 18.54
N ALA A 6 -19.91 6.46 18.15
CA ALA A 6 -19.26 7.77 18.16
C ALA A 6 -18.62 8.26 19.47
N LEU A 7 -17.57 7.57 19.93
CA LEU A 7 -16.38 8.27 20.42
C LEU A 7 -15.14 7.65 19.76
N MET A 8 -15.09 7.78 18.44
CA MET A 8 -13.87 7.52 17.69
C MET A 8 -12.80 8.48 18.22
N ASN A 9 -11.64 7.97 18.58
CA ASN A 9 -10.53 8.79 19.04
C ASN A 9 -10.16 9.80 17.93
N ASP A 10 -10.04 11.09 18.26
CA ASP A 10 -9.69 12.15 17.30
C ASP A 10 -8.38 11.83 16.56
N SER A 11 -7.43 11.15 17.23
CA SER A 11 -6.18 10.68 16.63
C SER A 11 -6.43 9.66 15.51
N LEU A 12 -7.31 8.66 15.74
CA LEU A 12 -7.64 7.66 14.72
C LEU A 12 -8.30 8.30 13.51
N LYS A 13 -9.20 9.27 13.72
CA LYS A 13 -9.82 10.01 12.63
C LYS A 13 -8.80 10.80 11.81
N ALA A 14 -7.91 11.55 12.46
CA ALA A 14 -6.84 12.28 11.79
C ALA A 14 -5.89 11.34 11.03
N TYR A 15 -5.66 10.14 11.57
CA TYR A 15 -4.83 9.13 10.93
C TYR A 15 -5.50 8.53 9.68
N VAL A 16 -6.81 8.25 9.73
CA VAL A 16 -7.60 7.81 8.56
C VAL A 16 -7.53 8.83 7.43
N GLU A 17 -7.64 10.13 7.74
CA GLU A 17 -7.53 11.20 6.73
C GLU A 17 -6.14 11.19 6.04
N GLN A 18 -5.06 11.07 6.82
CA GLN A 18 -3.70 10.98 6.28
C GLN A 18 -3.46 9.70 5.48
N TYR A 19 -4.03 8.57 5.91
CA TYR A 19 -3.95 7.31 5.17
C TYR A 19 -4.59 7.43 3.79
N VAL A 20 -5.78 8.06 3.72
CA VAL A 20 -6.46 8.32 2.43
C VAL A 20 -5.62 9.22 1.53
N GLU A 21 -4.98 10.25 2.08
CA GLU A 21 -4.09 11.12 1.32
C GLU A 21 -2.91 10.34 0.74
N LEU A 22 -2.24 9.54 1.58
CA LEU A 22 -1.10 8.71 1.18
C LEU A 22 -1.49 7.71 0.09
N GLU A 23 -2.58 6.96 0.30
CA GLU A 23 -3.07 5.97 -0.66
C GLU A 23 -3.45 6.61 -1.99
N THR A 24 -4.17 7.74 -1.97
CA THR A 24 -4.59 8.43 -3.19
C THR A 24 -3.38 8.87 -4.00
N GLY A 25 -2.41 9.52 -3.35
CA GLY A 25 -1.20 9.99 -4.04
C GLY A 25 -0.31 8.83 -4.53
N LEU A 26 -0.25 7.72 -3.80
CA LEU A 26 0.40 6.50 -4.26
C LEU A 26 -0.29 5.94 -5.50
N GLN A 27 -1.62 5.82 -5.46
CA GLN A 27 -2.41 5.29 -6.57
C GLN A 27 -2.23 6.14 -7.83
N GLU A 28 -2.22 7.47 -7.70
CA GLU A 28 -1.96 8.38 -8.81
C GLU A 28 -0.60 8.13 -9.46
N LEU A 29 0.46 7.95 -8.65
CA LEU A 29 1.80 7.66 -9.18
C LEU A 29 1.87 6.28 -9.83
N VAL A 30 1.29 5.25 -9.21
CA VAL A 30 1.23 3.90 -9.79
C VAL A 30 0.50 3.92 -11.13
N LEU A 31 -0.65 4.61 -11.22
CA LEU A 31 -1.36 4.75 -12.48
C LEU A 31 -0.52 5.52 -13.52
N MET A 32 0.13 6.60 -13.12
CA MET A 32 0.98 7.38 -14.03
C MET A 32 2.13 6.54 -14.63
N GLN A 33 2.75 5.68 -13.82
CA GLN A 33 3.90 4.89 -14.26
C GLN A 33 3.51 3.58 -14.95
N CYS A 34 2.39 2.97 -14.55
CA CYS A 34 2.06 1.61 -14.95
C CYS A 34 0.81 1.50 -15.84
N ALA A 35 -0.01 2.55 -16.01
CA ALA A 35 -1.31 2.43 -16.69
C ALA A 35 -1.20 1.94 -18.14
N SER A 36 -0.16 2.35 -18.89
CA SER A 36 0.02 1.91 -20.28
C SER A 36 0.29 0.41 -20.38
N LEU A 37 1.05 -0.15 -19.43
CA LEU A 37 1.33 -1.58 -19.33
C LEU A 37 0.08 -2.34 -18.85
N CYS A 38 -0.56 -1.85 -17.78
CA CYS A 38 -1.75 -2.49 -17.21
C CYS A 38 -2.93 -2.49 -18.19
N ALA A 39 -3.11 -1.45 -19.00
CA ALA A 39 -4.20 -1.36 -19.98
C ALA A 39 -4.12 -2.41 -21.10
N GLN A 40 -2.92 -2.95 -21.36
CA GLN A 40 -2.69 -4.00 -22.36
C GLN A 40 -2.68 -5.40 -21.74
N CYS A 41 -2.71 -5.49 -20.41
CA CYS A 41 -2.68 -6.75 -19.69
C CYS A 41 -4.06 -7.40 -19.66
N THR A 42 -4.14 -8.68 -20.01
CA THR A 42 -5.36 -9.49 -19.84
C THR A 42 -5.41 -10.23 -18.51
N SER A 43 -4.32 -10.21 -17.75
CA SER A 43 -4.22 -10.88 -16.44
C SER A 43 -4.83 -10.00 -15.35
N VAL A 44 -5.66 -10.60 -14.52
CA VAL A 44 -6.21 -9.97 -13.31
C VAL A 44 -5.19 -10.12 -12.18
N CYS A 45 -4.70 -9.00 -11.63
CA CYS A 45 -3.77 -9.00 -10.49
C CYS A 45 -4.47 -8.97 -9.12
N CYS A 46 -5.78 -8.72 -9.09
CA CYS A 46 -6.57 -8.64 -7.88
C CYS A 46 -7.28 -9.98 -7.61
N ASP A 47 -7.25 -10.43 -6.36
CA ASP A 47 -7.93 -11.65 -5.89
C ASP A 47 -8.95 -11.28 -4.80
N ALA A 48 -10.11 -11.95 -4.78
CA ALA A 48 -11.10 -11.80 -3.72
C ALA A 48 -10.53 -12.16 -2.33
N VAL A 49 -9.54 -13.06 -2.27
CA VAL A 49 -8.82 -13.36 -1.02
C VAL A 49 -8.12 -12.11 -0.48
N ILE A 50 -7.50 -11.31 -1.35
CA ILE A 50 -6.86 -10.03 -0.96
C ILE A 50 -7.94 -9.06 -0.47
N CYS A 51 -9.11 -9.05 -1.10
CA CYS A 51 -10.22 -8.18 -0.71
C CYS A 51 -10.79 -8.51 0.68
N ARG A 52 -10.57 -9.72 1.22
CA ARG A 52 -11.05 -10.07 2.57
C ARG A 52 -10.45 -9.21 3.65
N GLU A 53 -9.17 -8.87 3.55
CA GLU A 53 -8.53 -7.98 4.52
C GLU A 53 -9.26 -6.63 4.61
N ALA A 54 -9.72 -6.09 3.48
CA ALA A 54 -10.49 -4.85 3.44
C ALA A 54 -11.84 -4.93 4.18
N ILE A 55 -12.53 -6.08 4.10
CA ILE A 55 -13.83 -6.29 4.75
C ILE A 55 -13.72 -6.90 6.15
N GLU A 56 -12.55 -7.35 6.57
CA GLU A 56 -12.33 -7.90 7.91
C GLU A 56 -11.74 -6.82 8.82
N SER A 57 -10.72 -6.10 8.34
CA SER A 57 -10.03 -5.03 9.06
C SER A 57 -10.99 -3.90 9.48
N PRO A 58 -11.21 -3.70 10.79
CA PRO A 58 -12.01 -2.57 11.28
C PRO A 58 -11.43 -1.21 10.87
N PHE A 59 -10.09 -1.11 10.76
CA PHE A 59 -9.45 0.11 10.26
C PHE A 59 -9.82 0.39 8.80
N LEU A 60 -9.65 -0.59 7.90
CA LEU A 60 -9.97 -0.39 6.48
C LEU A 60 -11.44 -0.08 6.26
N LYS A 61 -12.37 -0.72 7.01
CA LYS A 61 -13.80 -0.37 6.98
C LYS A 61 -14.06 1.12 7.21
N GLN A 62 -13.35 1.71 8.17
CA GLN A 62 -13.45 3.14 8.47
C GLN A 62 -12.88 4.01 7.34
N VAL A 63 -11.81 3.54 6.70
CA VAL A 63 -11.20 4.22 5.54
C VAL A 63 -12.15 4.17 4.34
N HIS A 64 -12.58 2.97 3.91
CA HIS A 64 -13.29 2.81 2.65
C HIS A 64 -14.78 3.18 2.74
N GLN A 65 -15.48 2.85 3.84
CA GLN A 65 -16.91 3.14 4.02
C GLN A 65 -17.81 2.61 2.88
N GLN A 66 -17.41 1.46 2.33
CA GLN A 66 -17.98 0.82 1.13
C GLN A 66 -18.23 -0.68 1.36
N ALA A 67 -18.46 -1.09 2.61
CA ALA A 67 -18.59 -2.52 2.98
C ALA A 67 -19.77 -3.21 2.29
N ASP A 68 -20.83 -2.45 2.00
CA ASP A 68 -22.02 -2.87 1.26
C ASP A 68 -21.74 -3.23 -0.21
N LEU A 69 -20.57 -2.85 -0.74
CA LEU A 69 -20.18 -3.15 -2.12
C LEU A 69 -19.34 -4.43 -2.25
N PHE A 70 -19.05 -5.14 -1.16
CA PHE A 70 -18.29 -6.38 -1.20
C PHE A 70 -19.12 -7.53 -1.79
N ASP A 71 -18.53 -8.25 -2.74
CA ASP A 71 -19.07 -9.48 -3.29
C ASP A 71 -18.26 -10.68 -2.79
N GLU A 72 -18.89 -11.75 -2.33
CA GLU A 72 -18.18 -12.92 -1.77
C GLU A 72 -17.32 -13.67 -2.80
N GLN A 73 -17.64 -13.57 -4.09
CA GLN A 73 -16.93 -14.26 -5.17
C GLN A 73 -15.87 -13.36 -5.80
N GLU A 74 -16.22 -12.10 -6.06
CA GLU A 74 -15.40 -11.15 -6.81
C GLU A 74 -14.69 -10.13 -5.89
N GLY A 75 -14.98 -10.12 -4.59
CA GLY A 75 -14.52 -9.11 -3.65
C GLY A 75 -14.97 -7.72 -4.08
N PHE A 76 -14.01 -6.80 -4.22
CA PHE A 76 -14.23 -5.46 -4.74
C PHE A 76 -13.93 -5.31 -6.23
N LEU A 77 -13.62 -6.41 -6.93
CA LEU A 77 -13.29 -6.37 -8.35
C LEU A 77 -14.51 -6.04 -9.21
N THR A 78 -14.25 -5.38 -10.34
CA THR A 78 -15.21 -5.11 -11.41
C THR A 78 -14.51 -5.31 -12.75
N PRO A 79 -15.23 -5.37 -13.88
CA PRO A 79 -14.60 -5.45 -15.20
C PRO A 79 -13.62 -4.31 -15.51
N THR A 80 -13.72 -3.18 -14.81
CA THR A 80 -12.85 -2.00 -14.97
C THR A 80 -11.81 -1.85 -13.86
N GLY A 81 -11.66 -2.86 -12.99
CA GLY A 81 -10.72 -2.85 -11.85
C GLY A 81 -11.41 -2.78 -10.49
N CYS A 82 -10.65 -2.50 -9.44
CA CYS A 82 -11.17 -2.45 -8.08
C CYS A 82 -12.12 -1.25 -7.86
N ARG A 83 -13.30 -1.50 -7.28
CA ARG A 83 -14.33 -0.47 -6.99
C ARG A 83 -14.02 0.36 -5.75
N LEU A 84 -13.10 -0.09 -4.89
CA LEU A 84 -12.63 0.72 -3.77
C LEU A 84 -11.86 1.92 -4.30
N LYS A 85 -12.30 3.11 -3.89
CA LYS A 85 -11.61 4.37 -4.20
C LYS A 85 -10.52 4.71 -3.19
N LYS A 86 -10.62 4.12 -2.00
CA LYS A 86 -9.72 4.23 -0.85
C LYS A 86 -9.92 3.02 0.06
N GLY A 87 -9.02 2.82 1.01
CA GLY A 87 -9.00 1.70 1.96
C GLY A 87 -8.69 0.37 1.28
N ARG A 88 -7.88 0.37 0.23
CA ARG A 88 -7.33 -0.88 -0.30
C ARG A 88 -6.25 -1.41 0.65
N PRO A 89 -6.20 -2.72 0.91
CA PRO A 89 -5.13 -3.33 1.69
C PRO A 89 -3.74 -3.01 1.13
N SER A 90 -2.72 -2.94 1.98
CA SER A 90 -1.36 -2.58 1.54
C SER A 90 -0.82 -3.53 0.47
N VAL A 91 -1.11 -4.83 0.60
CA VAL A 91 -0.80 -5.88 -0.38
C VAL A 91 -1.24 -5.55 -1.81
N CYS A 92 -2.27 -4.72 -2.01
CA CYS A 92 -2.69 -4.27 -3.35
C CYS A 92 -1.65 -3.42 -4.07
N TYR A 93 -0.66 -2.89 -3.34
CA TYR A 93 0.38 -2.01 -3.83
C TYR A 93 1.80 -2.55 -3.61
N GLU A 94 1.96 -3.53 -2.72
CA GLU A 94 3.26 -4.14 -2.40
C GLU A 94 3.84 -4.96 -3.57
N TYR A 95 2.98 -5.50 -4.42
CA TYR A 95 3.38 -6.38 -5.51
C TYR A 95 3.21 -5.71 -6.88
N PHE A 96 4.33 -5.47 -7.53
CA PHE A 96 4.39 -5.14 -8.96
C PHE A 96 4.77 -6.38 -9.76
N CYS A 97 4.19 -6.55 -10.94
CA CYS A 97 4.52 -7.69 -11.80
C CYS A 97 5.88 -7.51 -12.49
N ASP A 98 6.48 -8.60 -12.96
CA ASP A 98 7.79 -8.58 -13.64
C ASP A 98 7.84 -7.58 -14.79
N ASN A 99 6.75 -7.44 -15.55
CA ASN A 99 6.67 -6.47 -16.64
C ASN A 99 6.79 -5.03 -16.12
N GLN A 100 6.15 -4.70 -14.99
CA GLN A 100 6.25 -3.36 -14.42
C GLN A 100 7.69 -3.04 -14.02
N PHE A 101 8.48 -4.02 -13.56
CA PHE A 101 9.91 -3.82 -13.29
C PHE A 101 10.77 -3.82 -14.55
N PHE A 102 10.54 -4.75 -15.47
CA PHE A 102 11.32 -4.93 -16.70
C PHE A 102 11.26 -3.68 -17.60
N TYR A 103 10.11 -3.00 -17.64
CA TYR A 103 9.93 -1.80 -18.46
C TYR A 103 10.30 -0.50 -17.76
N GLN A 104 10.92 -0.54 -16.57
CA GLN A 104 11.50 0.65 -15.95
C GLN A 104 12.72 1.14 -16.74
N SER A 105 12.96 2.45 -16.71
CA SER A 105 14.04 3.07 -17.47
C SER A 105 15.43 2.59 -17.05
N ASP A 106 15.61 2.30 -15.75
CA ASP A 106 16.85 1.81 -15.14
C ASP A 106 16.56 1.21 -13.75
N ASP A 107 17.58 0.61 -13.13
CA ASP A 107 17.50 0.01 -11.78
C ASP A 107 17.06 1.00 -10.70
N ARG A 108 17.34 2.30 -10.89
CA ARG A 108 16.92 3.33 -9.95
C ARG A 108 15.40 3.52 -10.02
N HIS A 109 14.82 3.55 -11.21
CA HIS A 109 13.37 3.61 -11.38
C HIS A 109 12.68 2.36 -10.82
N ALA A 110 13.27 1.18 -11.03
CA ALA A 110 12.79 -0.07 -10.43
C ALA A 110 12.82 -0.03 -8.89
N GLY A 111 13.92 0.42 -8.30
CA GLY A 111 14.02 0.57 -6.85
C GLY A 111 13.03 1.60 -6.29
N ILE A 112 12.81 2.71 -6.99
CA ILE A 112 11.82 3.72 -6.60
C ILE A 112 10.38 3.17 -6.70
N LEU A 113 10.07 2.37 -7.72
CA LEU A 113 8.78 1.70 -7.83
C LEU A 113 8.55 0.74 -6.66
N GLN A 114 9.58 -0.04 -6.28
CA GLN A 114 9.49 -0.93 -5.11
C GLN A 114 9.24 -0.17 -3.81
N ILE A 115 9.93 0.95 -3.60
CA ILE A 115 9.70 1.81 -2.43
C ILE A 115 8.29 2.41 -2.44
N LEU A 116 7.80 2.82 -3.61
CA LEU A 116 6.44 3.33 -3.78
C LEU A 116 5.41 2.31 -3.30
N GLY A 117 5.54 1.03 -3.68
CA GLY A 117 4.66 -0.05 -3.22
C GLY A 117 4.72 -0.33 -1.71
N SER A 118 5.80 0.06 -1.05
CA SER A 118 6.03 -0.19 0.38
C SER A 118 5.48 0.92 1.30
N LEU A 119 4.97 2.03 0.76
CA LEU A 119 4.61 3.21 1.58
C LEU A 119 3.47 2.95 2.55
N LEU A 120 2.40 2.26 2.10
CA LEU A 120 1.26 1.96 2.98
C LEU A 120 1.66 0.98 4.08
N PHE A 121 2.40 -0.08 3.74
CA PHE A 121 2.94 -1.01 4.72
C PHE A 121 3.80 -0.29 5.77
N HIS A 122 4.72 0.59 5.34
CA HIS A 122 5.54 1.36 6.28
C HIS A 122 4.70 2.24 7.19
N ALA A 123 3.64 2.87 6.67
CA ALA A 123 2.76 3.71 7.46
C ALA A 123 2.04 2.91 8.55
N THR A 124 1.65 1.66 8.27
CA THR A 124 0.81 0.85 9.16
C THR A 124 1.57 -0.15 10.03
N ARG A 125 2.84 -0.46 9.73
CA ARG A 125 3.58 -1.52 10.43
C ARG A 125 3.81 -1.22 11.91
N ASN A 126 3.86 -2.27 12.73
CA ASN A 126 4.17 -2.18 14.16
C ASN A 126 3.21 -1.27 14.96
N ALA A 127 1.92 -1.29 14.61
CA ALA A 127 0.87 -0.57 15.33
C ALA A 127 0.72 -1.10 16.77
N GLN A 128 0.81 -2.42 16.94
CA GLN A 128 0.76 -3.09 18.24
C GLN A 128 1.85 -4.16 18.32
N GLY A 129 3.02 -3.78 18.84
CA GLY A 129 4.19 -4.66 18.82
C GLY A 129 4.72 -4.83 17.40
N GLU A 130 4.64 -6.04 16.86
CA GLU A 130 4.99 -6.35 15.46
C GLU A 130 3.76 -6.36 14.54
N THR A 131 2.54 -6.34 15.10
CA THR A 131 1.29 -6.39 14.35
C THR A 131 1.05 -5.09 13.57
N PRO A 132 0.87 -5.15 12.24
CA PRO A 132 0.44 -4.01 11.42
C PRO A 132 -0.99 -3.55 11.77
N LEU A 133 -1.28 -2.26 11.55
CA LEU A 133 -2.58 -1.66 11.83
C LEU A 133 -3.73 -2.37 11.11
N LEU A 134 -3.50 -2.81 9.87
CA LEU A 134 -4.52 -3.47 9.05
C LEU A 134 -4.92 -4.85 9.61
N GLU A 135 -4.01 -5.48 10.38
CA GLU A 135 -4.19 -6.81 10.98
C GLU A 135 -4.84 -6.78 12.37
N ILE A 136 -5.11 -5.60 12.93
CA ILE A 136 -5.81 -5.46 14.22
C ILE A 136 -7.31 -5.67 13.98
N MET A 137 -7.82 -6.84 14.39
CA MET A 137 -9.18 -7.29 14.04
C MET A 137 -10.28 -6.89 15.03
N GLN A 138 -9.93 -6.32 16.19
CA GLN A 138 -10.90 -5.86 17.19
C GLN A 138 -11.01 -4.33 17.19
N GLU A 139 -12.23 -3.81 17.12
CA GLU A 139 -12.48 -2.35 17.13
C GLU A 139 -11.97 -1.69 18.41
N GLU A 140 -12.14 -2.35 19.56
CA GLU A 140 -11.73 -1.82 20.86
C GLU A 140 -10.21 -1.73 21.03
N GLU A 141 -9.45 -2.48 20.22
CA GLU A 141 -7.99 -2.40 20.21
C GLU A 141 -7.52 -1.16 19.44
N LEU A 142 -8.21 -0.78 18.36
CA LEU A 142 -7.90 0.45 17.60
C LEU A 142 -8.01 1.70 18.46
N ASP A 143 -9.03 1.77 19.33
CA ASP A 143 -9.24 2.91 20.23
C ASP A 143 -8.15 3.04 21.31
N ARG A 144 -7.38 1.98 21.56
CA ARG A 144 -6.32 1.92 22.57
C ARG A 144 -4.92 2.12 22.01
N LEU A 145 -4.80 2.29 20.69
CA LEU A 145 -3.51 2.46 20.04
C LEU A 145 -2.82 3.76 20.47
N ASP A 146 -1.50 3.65 20.66
CA ASP A 146 -0.63 4.81 20.74
C ASP A 146 -0.20 5.21 19.32
N PHE A 147 -0.80 6.30 18.83
CA PHE A 147 -0.58 6.78 17.48
C PHE A 147 0.78 7.46 17.27
N GLN A 148 1.56 7.73 18.31
CA GLN A 148 2.81 8.50 18.15
C GLN A 148 3.74 7.87 17.09
N ARG A 149 3.95 6.56 17.17
CA ARG A 149 4.80 5.83 16.21
C ARG A 149 4.20 5.79 14.81
N LEU A 150 2.90 5.54 14.72
CA LEU A 150 2.16 5.47 13.46
C LEU A 150 2.19 6.83 12.74
N GLU A 151 2.04 7.93 13.48
CA GLU A 151 2.13 9.30 12.96
C GLU A 151 3.54 9.61 12.41
N GLU A 152 4.59 9.19 13.11
CA GLU A 152 5.97 9.31 12.61
C GLU A 152 6.17 8.54 11.30
N GLN A 153 5.69 7.30 11.24
CA GLN A 153 5.75 6.47 10.03
C GLN A 153 4.93 7.05 8.88
N MET A 154 3.71 7.54 9.16
CA MET A 154 2.84 8.20 8.18
C MET A 154 3.53 9.45 7.60
N LYS A 155 4.13 10.27 8.45
CA LYS A 155 4.90 11.44 8.02
C LYS A 155 6.08 11.06 7.13
N GLU A 156 6.81 10.01 7.49
CA GLU A 156 7.90 9.48 6.65
C GLU A 156 7.38 9.00 5.29
N SER A 157 6.27 8.28 5.25
CA SER A 157 5.64 7.81 4.00
C SER A 157 5.15 8.96 3.12
N LEU A 158 4.51 9.99 3.69
CA LEU A 158 4.09 11.18 2.92
C LEU A 158 5.30 11.96 2.38
N GLN A 159 6.36 12.11 3.17
CA GLN A 159 7.60 12.74 2.68
C GLN A 159 8.28 11.92 1.58
N ALA A 160 8.26 10.60 1.70
CA ALA A 160 8.76 9.70 0.67
C ALA A 160 7.94 9.80 -0.61
N LEU A 161 6.60 9.88 -0.51
CA LEU A 161 5.71 10.08 -1.65
C LEU A 161 6.05 11.37 -2.42
N GLU A 162 6.22 12.51 -1.72
CA GLU A 162 6.60 13.77 -2.37
C GLU A 162 7.99 13.71 -3.01
N THR A 163 8.93 13.02 -2.35
CA THR A 163 10.27 12.78 -2.90
C THR A 163 10.20 11.99 -4.20
N ILE A 164 9.42 10.91 -4.23
CA ILE A 164 9.23 10.06 -5.41
C ILE A 164 8.53 10.83 -6.53
N ARG A 165 7.51 11.63 -6.20
CA ARG A 165 6.83 12.51 -7.16
C ARG A 165 7.81 13.51 -7.79
N SER A 166 8.67 14.11 -6.98
CA SER A 166 9.73 15.01 -7.47
C SER A 166 10.73 14.28 -8.36
N PHE A 167 11.11 13.06 -8.00
CA PHE A 167 11.99 12.22 -8.81
C PHE A 167 11.39 11.95 -10.20
N TYR A 168 10.13 11.50 -10.29
CA TYR A 168 9.49 11.25 -11.57
C TYR A 168 9.29 12.51 -12.41
N ARG A 169 9.16 13.68 -11.79
CA ARG A 169 9.05 14.96 -12.51
C ARG A 169 10.40 15.47 -13.03
N ASN A 170 11.44 15.35 -12.23
CA ASN A 170 12.70 16.07 -12.43
C ASN A 170 13.88 15.16 -12.80
N GLY A 171 13.72 13.84 -12.70
CA GLY A 171 14.76 12.82 -12.95
C GLY A 171 15.91 12.81 -11.93
N THR A 172 15.83 13.61 -10.87
CA THR A 172 16.90 13.77 -9.87
C THR A 172 16.46 13.28 -8.50
N LEU A 173 17.35 12.55 -7.84
CA LEU A 173 17.16 12.07 -6.47
C LEU A 173 18.37 12.47 -5.64
N PRO A 174 18.28 13.53 -4.83
CA PRO A 174 19.37 13.95 -3.95
C PRO A 174 19.80 12.83 -3.01
N GLU A 175 21.07 12.83 -2.60
CA GLU A 175 21.63 11.76 -1.75
C GLU A 175 20.90 11.64 -0.39
N HIS A 176 20.55 12.77 0.22
CA HIS A 176 19.78 12.76 1.48
C HIS A 176 18.40 12.11 1.32
N SER A 177 17.73 12.38 0.19
CA SER A 177 16.46 11.74 -0.17
C SER A 177 16.63 10.24 -0.37
N ARG A 178 17.70 9.82 -1.06
CA ARG A 178 18.02 8.40 -1.25
C ARG A 178 18.22 7.67 0.08
N ILE A 179 18.91 8.30 1.04
CA ILE A 179 19.12 7.74 2.38
C ILE A 179 17.79 7.63 3.14
N ALA A 180 16.93 8.65 3.05
CA ALA A 180 15.62 8.63 3.69
C ALA A 180 14.73 7.50 3.13
N LEU A 181 14.68 7.36 1.80
CA LEU A 181 13.86 6.33 1.15
C LEU A 181 14.28 4.90 1.49
N LYS A 182 15.56 4.64 1.78
CA LYS A 182 16.03 3.30 2.20
C LYS A 182 15.39 2.78 3.50
N ARG A 183 14.80 3.67 4.31
CA ARG A 183 14.08 3.30 5.53
C ARG A 183 12.71 2.69 5.25
N ILE A 184 12.17 2.93 4.06
CA ILE A 184 10.90 2.41 3.58
C ILE A 184 11.18 1.09 2.85
N HIS A 185 10.88 -0.02 3.49
CA HIS A 185 10.94 -1.34 2.88
C HIS A 185 9.98 -2.28 3.61
N ILE A 186 9.48 -3.27 2.88
CA ILE A 186 8.85 -4.46 3.45
C ILE A 186 9.99 -5.36 3.93
N HIS A 187 9.91 -5.88 5.17
CA HIS A 187 10.91 -6.83 5.64
C HIS A 187 10.81 -8.09 4.77
N THR A 188 11.94 -8.47 4.17
CA THR A 188 12.10 -9.65 3.32
C THR A 188 11.92 -10.93 4.14
N GLU A 189 10.67 -11.33 4.37
CA GLU A 189 10.31 -12.75 4.46
C GLU A 189 9.82 -13.29 3.10
N PHE A 190 9.62 -12.38 2.13
CA PHE A 190 9.28 -12.69 0.74
C PHE A 190 10.43 -12.27 -0.17
N ASP A 191 11.56 -12.98 -0.10
CA ASP A 191 12.55 -12.92 -1.17
C ASP A 191 11.86 -13.33 -2.48
N THR A 192 11.67 -12.36 -3.36
CA THR A 192 11.35 -12.65 -4.76
C THR A 192 12.51 -13.46 -5.33
N PRO A 193 12.24 -14.53 -6.10
CA PRO A 193 13.28 -15.38 -6.68
C PRO A 193 13.95 -14.67 -7.86
N ALA A 194 14.62 -13.54 -7.62
CA ALA A 194 15.45 -12.87 -8.61
C ALA A 194 16.90 -13.41 -8.60
N GLU A 195 17.30 -14.14 -7.55
CA GLU A 195 18.65 -14.73 -7.45
C GLU A 195 18.71 -16.25 -7.73
N SER A 196 17.59 -16.94 -8.00
CA SER A 196 17.60 -18.40 -8.25
C SER A 196 17.66 -18.81 -9.72
N SER A 197 17.52 -17.89 -10.69
CA SER A 197 17.55 -18.21 -12.13
C SER A 197 18.91 -17.99 -12.81
N ALA A 198 20.01 -18.14 -12.07
CA ALA A 198 21.37 -18.16 -12.63
C ALA A 198 21.90 -19.57 -12.95
N HIS A 199 21.07 -20.62 -12.99
CA HIS A 199 21.52 -21.97 -13.36
C HIS A 199 20.44 -22.86 -14.00
N HIS A 200 20.21 -22.75 -15.31
CA HIS A 200 20.09 -23.88 -16.26
C HIS A 200 19.57 -23.41 -17.63
N TYR A 201 20.45 -23.34 -18.61
CA TYR A 201 20.10 -23.59 -20.01
C TYR A 201 20.98 -24.75 -20.48
N PRO A 202 20.45 -25.95 -20.72
CA PRO A 202 21.11 -26.89 -21.62
C PRO A 202 20.73 -26.52 -23.05
N GLY A 203 21.75 -26.38 -23.90
CA GLY A 203 21.59 -26.40 -25.36
C GLY A 203 21.36 -27.81 -25.90
#